data_AF-A0A060CQC4-F1
#
_entry.id   AF-A0A060CQC4-F1
#
_cell.length_a   1.000
_cell.length_b   1.000
_cell.length_c   1.000
_cell.angle_alpha   90.00
_cell.angle_beta   90.00
_cell.angle_gamma   90.00
#
_symmetry.space_group_name_H-M   'P 1'
#
loop_
_entity.id
_entity.type
_entity.pdbx_description
1 polymer ?
#
loop_
_entity_poly.entity_id
_entity_poly.type
_entity_poly.pdbx_seq_one_letter_code
_entity_poly.pdbx_strand_id
1 'polypeptide(L)' 'MSDKLSIIVPCYNEEAAIPLFYQTVQKIKPQLKQVELEYWFINDGSSDNTLNELRKFESV' A
#
# COMPACT_ATOMS: atom_id res chain seq x y z
N MET A 1 -21.99 -9.69 -0.35
CA MET A 1 -20.89 -9.52 -1.32
C MET A 1 -20.16 -8.25 -0.91
N SER A 2 -18.85 -8.28 -0.74
CA SER A 2 -18.06 -7.06 -0.54
C SER A 2 -17.49 -6.60 -1.87
N ASP A 3 -17.51 -5.30 -2.11
CA ASP A 3 -16.87 -4.72 -3.28
C ASP A 3 -15.35 -4.68 -3.05
N LYS A 4 -14.56 -4.97 -4.10
CA LYS A 4 -13.10 -4.87 -4.03
C LYS A 4 -12.67 -3.47 -4.47
N LEU A 5 -11.92 -2.77 -3.63
CA LEU A 5 -11.28 -1.50 -3.96
C LEU A 5 -9.77 -1.71 -4.08
N SER A 6 -9.27 -1.62 -5.31
CA SER A 6 -7.85 -1.71 -5.62
C SER A 6 -7.22 -0.31 -5.59
N ILE A 7 -6.19 -0.14 -4.75
CA ILE A 7 -5.44 1.10 -4.60
C ILE A 7 -4.07 0.89 -5.25
N ILE A 8 -3.84 1.54 -6.39
CA ILE A 8 -2.58 1.48 -7.13
C ILE A 8 -1.71 2.67 -6.73
N VAL A 9 -0.49 2.40 -6.30
CA VAL A 9 0.44 3.42 -5.79
C VAL A 9 1.79 3.25 -6.50
N PRO A 10 2.15 4.15 -7.44
CA PRO A 10 3.51 4.21 -7.96
C PRO A 10 4.46 4.76 -6.87
N CYS A 11 5.62 4.16 -6.71
CA CYS A 11 6.61 4.53 -5.70
C CYS A 11 7.97 4.76 -6.36
N TYR A 12 8.50 5.99 -6.26
CA TYR A 12 9.87 6.35 -6.64
C TYR A 12 10.55 7.07 -5.48
N ASN A 13 11.48 6.39 -4.82
CA ASN A 13 12.20 6.90 -3.64
C ASN A 13 11.29 7.31 -2.46
N GLU A 14 10.38 6.43 -2.07
CA GLU A 14 9.32 6.67 -1.08
C GLU A 14 9.48 5.81 0.20
N GLU A 15 10.71 5.39 0.53
CA GLU A 15 10.99 4.46 1.65
C GLU A 15 10.34 4.88 2.99
N ALA A 16 10.30 6.18 3.30
CA ALA A 16 9.71 6.70 4.52
C ALA A 16 8.17 6.86 4.44
N ALA A 17 7.63 7.05 3.24
CA ALA A 17 6.21 7.35 3.04
C ALA A 17 5.34 6.08 3.01
N ILE A 18 5.85 4.99 2.44
CA ILE A 18 5.16 3.70 2.34
C ILE A 18 4.53 3.24 3.67
N PRO A 19 5.27 3.14 4.80
CA PRO A 19 4.68 2.67 6.05
C PRO A 19 3.64 3.64 6.61
N LEU A 20 3.84 4.96 6.45
CA LEU A 20 2.89 5.98 6.90
C LEU A 20 1.58 5.92 6.11
N PHE A 21 1.68 5.75 4.79
CA PHE A 21 0.54 5.57 3.91
C PHE A 21 -0.27 4.34 4.30
N TYR A 22 0.38 3.16 4.36
CA TYR A 22 -0.30 1.91 4.69
C TYR A 22 -0.99 1.99 6.06
N GLN A 23 -0.30 2.47 7.10
CA GLN A 23 -0.89 2.63 8.43
C GLN A 23 -2.09 3.58 8.43
N THR A 24 -2.04 4.66 7.65
CA THR A 24 -3.14 5.63 7.56
C THR A 24 -4.35 5.03 6.86
N VAL A 25 -4.16 4.28 5.77
CA VAL A 25 -5.26 3.59 5.09
C VAL A 25 -5.86 2.48 5.98
N GLN A 26 -5.03 1.73 6.71
CA GLN A 26 -5.53 0.72 7.65
C GLN A 26 -6.36 1.32 8.78
N LYS A 27 -6.07 2.55 9.24
CA LYS A 27 -6.89 3.24 10.26
C LYS A 27 -8.28 3.63 9.75
N ILE A 28 -8.44 3.90 8.45
CA ILE A 28 -9.74 4.24 7.85
C ILE A 28 -10.51 2.99 7.39
N LYS A 29 -9.84 1.86 7.15
CA LYS A 29 -10.45 0.60 6.70
C LYS A 29 -11.72 0.20 7.47
N PRO A 30 -11.81 0.32 8.81
CA PRO A 30 -13.03 -0.01 9.55
C PRO A 30 -14.25 0.86 9.19
N GLN A 31 -14.04 2.05 8.61
CA GLN A 31 -15.09 2.96 8.17
C GLN A 31 -15.64 2.56 6.79
N LEU A 32 -14.86 1.82 6.00
CA LEU A 32 -15.21 1.32 4.67
C LEU A 32 -15.98 -0.01 4.80
N LYS A 33 -17.25 0.09 5.19
CA LYS A 33 -18.12 -1.09 5.35
C LYS A 33 -18.30 -1.82 4.01
N GLN A 34 -18.19 -3.15 4.05
CA GLN A 34 -18.39 -4.02 2.88
C GLN A 34 -17.40 -3.79 1.73
N VAL A 35 -16.21 -3.25 2.03
CA VAL A 35 -15.13 -3.08 1.05
C VAL A 35 -13.93 -3.94 1.44
N GLU A 36 -13.42 -4.72 0.50
CA GLU A 36 -12.13 -5.39 0.59
C GLU A 36 -11.06 -4.51 -0.07
N LEU A 37 -10.04 -4.10 0.69
CA LEU A 37 -8.94 -3.31 0.17
C LEU A 37 -7.86 -4.21 -0.41
N GLU A 38 -7.46 -3.91 -1.64
CA GLU A 38 -6.31 -4.48 -2.31
C GLU A 38 -5.30 -3.37 -2.61
N TYR A 39 -4.01 -3.64 -2.36
CA TYR A 39 -2.94 -2.67 -2.60
C TYR A 39 -2.02 -3.18 -3.69
N TRP A 40 -1.72 -2.30 -4.66
CA TRP A 40 -0.74 -2.53 -5.71
C TRP A 40 0.32 -1.44 -5.63
N PHE A 41 1.37 -1.70 -4.85
CA PHE A 41 2.55 -0.84 -4.84
C PHE A 41 3.45 -1.20 -6.03
N ILE A 42 3.68 -0.24 -6.91
CA ILE A 42 4.51 -0.41 -8.11
C ILE A 42 5.81 0.34 -7.89
N ASN A 43 6.91 -0.38 -7.73
CA ASN A 43 8.24 0.25 -7.69
C ASN A 43 8.59 0.80 -9.08
N ASP A 44 8.73 2.12 -9.18
CA ASP A 44 8.98 2.85 -10.42
C ASP A 44 10.49 3.13 -10.62
N GLY A 45 11.32 2.10 -10.41
CA GLY A 45 12.77 2.21 -10.59
C GLY A 45 13.51 2.98 -9.48
N SER A 46 13.02 2.91 -8.23
CA SER A 46 13.66 3.55 -7.08
C SER A 46 15.11 3.10 -6.89
N SER A 47 15.95 4.03 -6.41
CA SER A 47 17.38 3.79 -6.11
C SER A 47 17.68 3.75 -4.60
N ASP A 48 16.70 4.06 -3.75
CA ASP A 48 16.77 3.97 -2.29
C ASP A 48 16.23 2.62 -1.76
N ASN A 49 15.90 2.55 -0.47
CA ASN A 49 15.39 1.32 0.14
C ASN A 49 13.91 1.02 -0.16
N THR A 50 13.25 1.78 -1.05
CA THR A 50 11.82 1.62 -1.40
C THR A 50 11.45 0.18 -1.71
N LEU A 51 12.21 -0.51 -2.55
CA LEU A 51 11.90 -1.90 -2.92
C LEU A 51 11.90 -2.82 -1.69
N ASN A 52 12.86 -2.64 -0.78
CA ASN A 52 12.95 -3.45 0.44
C ASN A 52 11.80 -3.13 1.40
N GLU A 53 11.36 -1.88 1.48
CA GLU A 53 10.16 -1.51 2.24
C GLU A 53 8.90 -2.16 1.66
N LEU A 54 8.73 -2.13 0.33
CA LEU A 54 7.59 -2.77 -0.34
C LEU A 54 7.56 -4.28 -0.11
N ARG A 55 8.71 -4.96 -0.11
CA ARG A 55 8.80 -6.41 0.15
C ARG A 55 8.31 -6.82 1.53
N LYS A 56 8.26 -5.91 2.51
CA LYS A 56 7.67 -6.19 3.84
C LYS A 56 6.17 -6.43 3.79
N PHE A 57 5.50 -6.02 2.72
CA PHE A 57 4.07 -6.21 2.50
C PHE A 57 3.77 -7.39 1.56
N GLU A 58 4.80 -8.05 1.03
CA GLU A 58 4.64 -9.22 0.17
C GLU A 58 4.26 -10.44 1.04
N SER A 59 3.09 -11.05 0.80
CA SER A 59 2.52 -12.21 1.51
C SER A 59 1.54 -11.92 2.67
N VAL A 60 0.99 -10.71 2.77
CA VAL A 60 -0.21 -10.44 3.61
C VAL A 60 -1.47 -10.52 2.77
#